data_AF-K2F7G0-F1
#
_entry.id   AF-K2F7G0-F1
#
_cell.length_a   1.000
_cell.length_b   1.000
_cell.length_c   1.000
_cell.angle_alpha   90.00
_cell.angle_beta   90.00
_cell.angle_gamma   90.00
#
_symmetry.space_group_name_H-M   'P 1'
#
loop_
_entity.id
_entity.type
_entity.pdbx_description
1 polymer ?
#
loop_
_entity_poly.entity_id
_entity_poly.type
_entity_poly.pdbx_seq_one_letter_code
_entity_poly.pdbx_strand_id
1 'polypeptide(L)'
;MRRSKNKRGLIFLVLILIFGYFFIYRPIVNIKAKANIVMASAKEMKLIFAKNDIELLKTKLEDFSNKYQNLEKAANSIYWASFIPYVSDLKNGLTGGHYLLNAGRETITAIEPYADLIGFKKGEKSFNEKSSEDRLQTAVMTLDKVVQKVDPIAEDMNQA
;
A
#
# COMPACT_ATOMS: atom_id res chain seq x y z
N MET A 1 -15.56 -52.95 24.23
CA MET A 1 -15.43 -52.11 23.01
C MET A 1 -15.69 -50.59 23.17
N ARG A 2 -16.08 -50.06 24.35
CA ARG A 2 -16.50 -48.66 24.51
C ARG A 2 -15.36 -47.63 24.75
N ARG A 3 -14.20 -48.07 25.25
CA ARG A 3 -13.02 -47.21 25.53
C ARG A 3 -12.32 -46.68 24.26
N SER A 4 -12.35 -47.38 23.14
CA SER A 4 -11.66 -46.95 21.91
C SER A 4 -12.41 -45.84 21.14
N LYS A 5 -13.74 -45.78 21.26
CA LYS A 5 -14.54 -44.69 20.66
C LYS A 5 -14.23 -43.33 21.30
N ASN A 6 -14.04 -43.29 22.62
CA ASN A 6 -13.68 -42.05 23.33
C ASN A 6 -12.25 -41.59 23.00
N LYS A 7 -11.31 -42.53 22.80
CA LYS A 7 -9.94 -42.20 22.34
C LYS A 7 -9.93 -41.64 20.91
N ARG A 8 -10.74 -42.20 20.00
CA ARG A 8 -10.89 -41.70 18.62
C ARG A 8 -11.53 -40.30 18.58
N GLY A 9 -12.55 -40.05 19.41
CA GLY A 9 -13.14 -38.72 19.57
C GLY A 9 -12.15 -37.69 20.12
N LEU A 10 -11.35 -38.06 21.13
CA LEU A 10 -10.30 -37.21 21.67
C LEU A 10 -9.22 -36.88 20.61
N ILE A 11 -8.78 -37.88 19.85
CA ILE A 11 -7.80 -37.69 18.76
C ILE A 11 -8.37 -36.75 17.69
N PHE A 12 -9.63 -36.93 17.31
CA PHE A 12 -10.29 -36.06 16.32
C PHE A 12 -10.42 -34.61 16.81
N LEU A 13 -10.75 -34.42 18.09
CA LEU A 13 -10.83 -33.09 18.69
C LEU A 13 -9.45 -32.40 18.74
N VAL A 14 -8.41 -33.14 19.12
CA VAL A 14 -7.03 -32.63 19.11
C VAL A 14 -6.59 -32.25 17.69
N LEU A 15 -6.94 -33.06 16.68
CA LEU A 15 -6.66 -32.72 15.28
C LEU A 15 -7.36 -31.43 14.86
N ILE A 16 -8.65 -31.24 15.18
CA ILE A 16 -9.37 -30.00 14.89
C ILE A 16 -8.70 -28.78 15.56
N LEU A 17 -8.27 -28.90 16.82
CA LEU A 17 -7.59 -27.81 17.51
C LEU A 17 -6.26 -27.45 16.86
N ILE A 18 -5.48 -28.45 16.45
CA ILE A 18 -4.22 -28.24 15.73
C ILE A 18 -4.49 -27.56 14.38
N PHE A 19 -5.46 -28.07 13.61
CA PHE A 19 -5.84 -27.46 12.33
C PHE A 19 -6.34 -26.02 12.51
N GLY A 20 -7.22 -25.76 13.48
CA GLY A 20 -7.69 -24.41 13.79
C GLY A 20 -6.55 -23.47 14.19
N TYR A 21 -5.59 -23.94 14.98
CA TYR A 21 -4.43 -23.15 15.36
C TYR A 21 -3.56 -22.76 14.15
N PHE A 22 -3.24 -23.73 13.27
CA PHE A 22 -2.37 -23.50 12.12
C PHE A 22 -3.03 -22.74 10.97
N PHE A 23 -4.31 -22.98 10.70
CA PHE A 23 -5.02 -22.44 9.53
C PHE A 23 -5.88 -21.21 9.84
N ILE A 24 -6.21 -20.94 11.11
CA ILE A 24 -7.06 -19.80 11.49
C ILE A 24 -6.28 -18.85 12.40
N TYR A 25 -5.86 -19.33 13.58
CA TYR A 25 -5.27 -18.45 14.60
C TYR A 25 -3.96 -17.81 14.14
N ARG A 26 -2.99 -18.61 13.69
CA ARG A 26 -1.67 -18.12 13.26
C ARG A 26 -1.76 -17.14 12.08
N PRO A 27 -2.52 -17.41 11.00
CA PRO A 27 -2.74 -16.44 9.92
C PRO A 27 -3.32 -15.12 10.40
N ILE A 28 -4.40 -15.14 11.20
CA ILE A 28 -5.07 -13.93 11.67
C ILE A 28 -4.13 -13.06 12.50
N VAL A 29 -3.37 -13.67 13.42
CA VAL A 29 -2.39 -12.94 14.24
C VAL A 29 -1.29 -12.31 13.37
N ASN A 30 -0.79 -13.05 12.38
CA ASN A 30 0.22 -12.54 11.45
C ASN A 30 -0.32 -11.36 10.61
N ILE A 31 -1.53 -11.48 10.05
CA ILE A 31 -2.19 -10.41 9.30
C ILE A 31 -2.35 -9.17 10.18
N LYS A 32 -2.86 -9.31 11.41
CA LYS A 32 -3.02 -8.20 12.35
C LYS A 32 -1.69 -7.51 12.67
N ALA A 33 -0.62 -8.28 12.88
CA ALA A 33 0.71 -7.71 13.13
C ALA A 33 1.21 -6.90 11.93
N LYS A 34 1.07 -7.42 10.70
CA LYS A 34 1.46 -6.70 9.48
C LYS A 34 0.58 -5.48 9.21
N ALA A 35 -0.72 -5.58 9.48
CA ALA A 35 -1.66 -4.46 9.34
C ALA A 35 -1.30 -3.31 10.27
N ASN A 36 -0.91 -3.60 11.53
CA ASN A 36 -0.44 -2.57 12.46
C ASN A 36 0.82 -1.85 11.95
N ILE A 37 1.76 -2.58 11.34
CA ILE A 37 2.98 -2.00 10.73
C ILE A 37 2.61 -1.07 9.57
N VAL A 38 1.72 -1.51 8.68
CA VAL A 38 1.22 -0.70 7.56
C VAL A 38 0.50 0.54 8.07
N MET A 39 -0.37 0.43 9.07
CA MET A 39 -1.08 1.56 9.67
C MET A 39 -0.12 2.58 10.31
N ALA A 40 0.92 2.13 11.02
CA ALA A 40 1.94 3.02 11.56
C ALA A 40 2.68 3.76 10.43
N SER A 41 3.10 3.02 9.40
CA SER A 41 3.77 3.58 8.23
C SER A 41 2.87 4.56 7.46
N ALA A 42 1.56 4.33 7.39
CA ALA A 42 0.60 5.24 6.75
C ALA A 42 0.51 6.58 7.50
N LYS A 43 0.49 6.54 8.83
CA LYS A 43 0.50 7.74 9.68
C LYS A 43 1.78 8.55 9.49
N GLU A 44 2.92 7.88 9.40
CA GLU A 44 4.19 8.54 9.08
C GLU A 44 4.16 9.20 7.70
N MET A 45 3.49 8.59 6.72
CA MET A 45 3.45 9.10 5.35
C MET A 45 2.76 10.46 5.23
N LYS A 46 1.73 10.71 6.04
CA LYS A 46 1.14 12.04 6.16
C LYS A 46 2.14 13.09 6.61
N LEU A 47 3.03 12.74 7.56
CA LEU A 47 4.07 13.65 8.04
C LEU A 47 5.18 13.83 7.02
N ILE A 48 5.53 12.79 6.25
CA ILE A 48 6.52 12.87 5.18
C ILE A 48 6.03 13.76 4.04
N PHE A 49 4.77 13.62 3.63
CA PHE A 49 4.18 14.46 2.59
C PHE A 49 4.26 15.96 2.94
N ALA A 50 3.98 16.31 4.20
CA ALA A 50 4.05 17.69 4.68
C ALA A 50 5.48 18.30 4.69
N LYS A 51 6.52 17.48 4.50
CA LYS A 51 7.92 17.98 4.41
C LYS A 51 8.28 18.52 3.04
N ASN A 52 7.43 18.34 2.03
CA ASN A 52 7.67 18.84 0.67
C ASN A 52 9.05 18.42 0.14
N ASP A 53 9.40 17.16 0.33
CA ASP A 53 10.68 16.58 -0.05
C ASP A 53 10.38 15.34 -0.90
N ILE A 54 10.46 15.50 -2.23
CA ILE A 54 10.06 14.45 -3.17
C ILE A 54 10.95 13.21 -3.08
N GLU A 55 12.24 13.37 -2.80
CA GLU A 55 13.20 12.27 -2.68
C GLU A 55 12.90 11.45 -1.42
N LEU A 56 12.63 12.14 -0.31
CA LEU A 56 12.19 11.51 0.93
C LEU A 56 10.84 10.82 0.75
N LEU A 57 9.88 11.48 0.09
CA LEU A 57 8.56 10.91 -0.16
C LEU A 57 8.64 9.65 -1.01
N LYS A 58 9.43 9.66 -2.09
CA LYS A 58 9.68 8.49 -2.95
C LYS A 58 10.28 7.32 -2.16
N THR A 59 11.32 7.60 -1.39
CA THR A 59 12.00 6.58 -0.57
C THR A 59 11.05 5.98 0.46
N LYS A 60 10.24 6.81 1.11
CA LYS A 60 9.30 6.37 2.15
C LYS A 60 8.05 5.69 1.58
N LEU A 61 7.61 6.08 0.38
CA LEU A 61 6.55 5.36 -0.34
C LEU A 61 7.01 3.95 -0.73
N GLU A 62 8.28 3.77 -1.14
CA GLU A 62 8.80 2.45 -1.48
C GLU A 62 8.90 1.53 -0.25
N ASP A 63 9.36 2.06 0.89
CA ASP A 63 9.30 1.34 2.18
C ASP A 63 7.86 1.00 2.60
N PHE A 64 6.92 1.95 2.43
CA PHE A 64 5.50 1.70 2.67
C PHE A 64 4.96 0.57 1.76
N SER A 65 5.29 0.59 0.47
CA SER A 65 4.86 -0.41 -0.50
C SER A 65 5.40 -1.80 -0.13
N ASN A 66 6.65 -1.90 0.29
CA ASN A 66 7.23 -3.16 0.79
C ASN A 66 6.49 -3.69 2.04
N LYS A 67 6.15 -2.82 2.99
CA LYS A 67 5.34 -3.20 4.17
C LYS A 67 3.94 -3.65 3.76
N TYR A 68 3.33 -2.98 2.80
CA TYR A 68 2.01 -3.32 2.25
C TYR A 68 2.02 -4.68 1.54
N GLN A 69 2.99 -4.95 0.67
CA GLN A 69 3.15 -6.25 0.02
C GLN A 69 3.34 -7.39 1.03
N ASN A 70 4.01 -7.12 2.16
CA ASN A 70 4.13 -8.10 3.24
C ASN A 70 2.79 -8.39 3.95
N LEU A 71 1.90 -7.39 4.06
CA LEU A 71 0.53 -7.58 4.53
C LEU A 71 -0.28 -8.39 3.52
N GLU A 72 -0.20 -8.07 2.23
CA GLU A 72 -0.86 -8.81 1.15
C GLU A 72 -0.44 -10.28 1.13
N LYS A 73 0.87 -10.56 1.18
CA LYS A 73 1.42 -11.92 1.29
C LYS A 73 0.92 -12.66 2.54
N ALA A 74 0.77 -11.96 3.68
CA ALA A 74 0.20 -12.55 4.87
C ALA A 74 -1.30 -12.87 4.70
N ALA A 75 -2.06 -11.98 4.08
CA ALA A 75 -3.49 -12.13 3.84
C ALA A 75 -3.81 -13.24 2.83
N ASN A 76 -2.94 -13.49 1.86
CA ASN A 76 -3.08 -14.60 0.90
C ASN A 76 -3.32 -15.96 1.59
N SER A 77 -2.79 -16.16 2.81
CA SER A 77 -2.98 -17.40 3.57
C SER A 77 -4.44 -17.69 3.97
N ILE A 78 -5.32 -16.69 3.96
CA ILE A 78 -6.74 -16.85 4.28
C ILE A 78 -7.67 -16.69 3.07
N TYR A 79 -7.15 -16.39 1.87
CA TYR A 79 -7.97 -16.16 0.67
C TYR A 79 -8.73 -17.40 0.19
N TRP A 80 -8.32 -18.60 0.60
CA TRP A 80 -9.15 -19.80 0.40
C TRP A 80 -10.55 -19.65 1.04
N ALA A 81 -10.68 -18.80 2.07
CA ALA A 81 -11.93 -18.49 2.74
C ALA A 81 -12.66 -17.26 2.17
N SER A 82 -12.31 -16.78 0.97
CA SER A 82 -12.97 -15.63 0.32
C SER A 82 -14.47 -15.81 0.03
N PHE A 83 -15.02 -17.02 0.21
CA PHE A 83 -16.48 -17.22 0.22
C PHE A 83 -17.15 -16.55 1.44
N ILE A 84 -16.39 -16.22 2.48
CA ILE A 84 -16.84 -15.43 3.63
C ILE A 84 -16.74 -13.94 3.27
N PRO A 85 -17.82 -13.15 3.41
CA PRO A 85 -17.83 -11.74 3.01
C PRO A 85 -16.63 -10.94 3.52
N TYR A 86 -16.31 -10.99 4.81
CA TYR A 86 -15.18 -10.24 5.40
C TYR A 86 -13.80 -10.61 4.83
N VAL A 87 -13.62 -11.86 4.38
CA VAL A 87 -12.37 -12.29 3.74
C VAL A 87 -12.32 -11.80 2.29
N SER A 88 -13.46 -11.79 1.61
CA SER A 88 -13.60 -11.15 0.30
C SER A 88 -13.32 -9.65 0.37
N ASP A 89 -13.88 -8.96 1.36
CA ASP A 89 -13.68 -7.53 1.58
C ASP A 89 -12.21 -7.22 1.84
N LEU A 90 -11.55 -8.03 2.69
CA LEU A 90 -10.12 -7.88 2.93
C LEU A 90 -9.30 -8.08 1.65
N LYS A 91 -9.62 -9.11 0.86
CA LYS A 91 -8.93 -9.39 -0.40
C LYS A 91 -9.08 -8.20 -1.36
N ASN A 92 -10.31 -7.77 -1.59
CA ASN A 92 -10.61 -6.67 -2.51
C ASN A 92 -9.99 -5.36 -2.02
N GLY A 93 -10.07 -5.06 -0.73
CA GLY A 93 -9.45 -3.86 -0.15
C GLY A 93 -7.93 -3.87 -0.23
N LEU A 94 -7.29 -5.05 -0.12
CA LEU A 94 -5.85 -5.18 -0.32
C LEU A 94 -5.43 -5.08 -1.80
N THR A 95 -6.25 -5.60 -2.70
CA THR A 95 -6.02 -5.44 -4.14
C THR A 95 -6.22 -3.99 -4.58
N GLY A 96 -7.28 -3.32 -4.14
CA GLY A 96 -7.52 -1.91 -4.48
C GLY A 96 -6.43 -1.00 -3.92
N GLY A 97 -5.99 -1.23 -2.68
CA GLY A 97 -4.87 -0.48 -2.12
C GLY A 97 -3.52 -0.77 -2.80
N HIS A 98 -3.33 -1.93 -3.42
CA HIS A 98 -2.16 -2.19 -4.28
C HIS A 98 -2.17 -1.26 -5.51
N TYR A 99 -3.31 -1.15 -6.19
CA TYR A 99 -3.46 -0.23 -7.33
C TYR A 99 -3.29 1.24 -6.92
N LEU A 100 -3.84 1.66 -5.77
CA LEU A 100 -3.59 3.02 -5.24
C LEU A 100 -2.10 3.29 -4.99
N LEU A 101 -1.34 2.28 -4.55
CA LEU A 101 0.10 2.45 -4.34
C LEU A 101 0.88 2.54 -5.64
N ASN A 102 0.44 1.83 -6.68
CA ASN A 102 1.02 1.95 -8.01
C ASN A 102 0.74 3.33 -8.59
N ALA A 103 -0.53 3.79 -8.58
CA ALA A 103 -0.91 5.14 -8.97
C ALA A 103 -0.09 6.21 -8.22
N GLY A 104 0.08 6.06 -6.90
CA GLY A 104 0.90 6.96 -6.10
C GLY A 104 2.38 6.98 -6.51
N ARG A 105 2.96 5.81 -6.82
CA ARG A 105 4.35 5.70 -7.29
C ARG A 105 4.51 6.33 -8.67
N GLU A 106 3.58 6.08 -9.58
CA GLU A 106 3.57 6.68 -10.92
C GLU A 106 3.43 8.19 -10.83
N THR A 107 2.55 8.69 -9.96
CA THR A 107 2.39 10.12 -9.68
C THR A 107 3.70 10.75 -9.23
N ILE A 108 4.36 10.17 -8.21
CA ILE A 108 5.65 10.67 -7.73
C ILE A 108 6.69 10.67 -8.86
N THR A 109 6.76 9.59 -9.64
CA THR A 109 7.70 9.47 -10.76
C THR A 109 7.45 10.52 -11.84
N ALA A 110 6.18 10.83 -12.12
CA ALA A 110 5.79 11.84 -13.11
C ALA A 110 6.12 13.27 -12.64
N ILE A 111 5.96 13.57 -11.36
CA ILE A 111 6.18 14.92 -10.81
C ILE A 111 7.62 15.16 -10.34
N GLU A 112 8.41 14.12 -10.06
CA GLU A 112 9.78 14.22 -9.54
C GLU A 112 10.69 15.16 -10.38
N PRO A 113 10.71 15.09 -11.73
CA PRO A 113 11.50 16.01 -12.55
C PRO A 113 11.09 17.49 -12.41
N TYR A 114 9.87 17.73 -11.90
CA TYR A 114 9.24 19.03 -11.77
C TYR A 114 8.98 19.44 -10.32
N ALA A 115 9.48 18.66 -9.36
CA ALA A 115 9.17 18.81 -7.94
C ALA A 115 9.52 20.21 -7.41
N ASP A 116 10.56 20.83 -7.95
CA ASP A 116 10.93 22.20 -7.62
C ASP A 116 9.84 23.23 -7.95
N LEU A 117 9.19 23.07 -9.11
CA LEU A 117 8.17 24.00 -9.62
C LEU A 117 6.90 23.99 -8.79
N ILE A 118 6.59 22.83 -8.20
CA ILE A 118 5.40 22.61 -7.37
C ILE A 118 5.72 22.71 -5.87
N GLY A 119 6.95 23.12 -5.51
CA GLY A 119 7.35 23.37 -4.13
C GLY A 119 7.67 22.12 -3.30
N PHE A 120 8.03 21.01 -3.94
CA PHE A 120 8.43 19.71 -3.35
C PHE A 120 9.95 19.48 -3.31
N LYS A 121 10.76 20.55 -3.49
CA LYS A 121 12.20 20.53 -3.19
C LYS A 121 12.51 21.26 -1.89
N LYS A 122 13.33 20.62 -1.06
CA LYS A 122 13.80 21.19 0.21
C LYS A 122 14.90 22.23 -0.02
N GLY A 123 14.66 23.47 0.42
CA GLY A 123 15.73 24.42 0.73
C GLY A 123 16.30 25.29 -0.40
N GLU A 124 15.72 25.34 -1.60
CA GLU A 124 16.27 26.19 -2.68
C GLU A 124 15.30 27.25 -3.23
N LYS A 125 15.89 28.35 -3.68
CA LYS A 125 15.27 29.47 -4.42
C LYS A 125 15.09 29.15 -5.93
N SER A 126 14.90 27.89 -6.34
CA SER A 126 15.14 27.50 -7.75
C SER A 126 14.04 27.91 -8.74
N PHE A 127 12.76 28.02 -8.32
CA PHE A 127 11.70 28.61 -9.15
C PHE A 127 11.51 30.12 -8.94
N ASN A 128 11.86 30.64 -7.76
CA ASN A 128 11.69 32.06 -7.42
C ASN A 128 12.75 32.97 -8.02
N GLU A 129 13.86 32.41 -8.52
CA GLU A 129 14.92 33.14 -9.21
C GLU A 129 14.67 33.31 -10.72
N LYS A 130 13.66 32.63 -11.28
CA LYS A 130 13.26 32.76 -12.69
C LYS A 130 12.42 34.02 -12.93
N SER A 131 12.53 34.59 -14.14
CA SER A 131 11.64 35.67 -14.59
C SER A 131 10.18 35.21 -14.63
N SER A 132 9.23 36.15 -14.59
CA SER A 132 7.80 35.82 -14.64
C SER A 132 7.41 35.06 -15.92
N GLU A 133 7.93 35.45 -17.09
CA GLU A 133 7.76 34.68 -18.35
C GLU A 133 8.32 33.26 -18.24
N ASP A 134 9.55 33.09 -17.75
CA ASP A 134 10.18 31.76 -17.66
C ASP A 134 9.42 30.84 -16.70
N ARG A 135 8.84 31.40 -15.64
CA ARG A 135 7.99 30.67 -14.69
C ARG A 135 6.71 30.19 -15.35
N LEU A 136 6.03 31.06 -16.12
CA LEU A 136 4.82 30.70 -16.85
C LEU A 136 5.11 29.64 -17.92
N GLN A 137 6.16 29.82 -18.72
CA GLN A 137 6.55 28.85 -19.75
C GLN A 137 6.89 27.49 -19.13
N THR A 138 7.68 27.49 -18.04
CA THR A 138 8.04 26.25 -17.36
C THR A 138 6.79 25.55 -16.79
N ALA A 139 5.87 26.30 -16.19
CA ALA A 139 4.61 25.73 -15.66
C ALA A 139 3.74 25.10 -16.76
N VAL A 140 3.58 25.77 -17.92
CA VAL A 140 2.82 25.24 -19.06
C VAL A 140 3.47 23.97 -19.61
N MET A 141 4.78 23.96 -19.81
CA MET A 141 5.51 22.78 -20.30
C MET A 141 5.45 21.60 -19.32
N THR A 142 5.46 21.88 -18.02
CA THR A 142 5.28 20.85 -16.99
C THR A 142 3.87 20.29 -16.99
N LEU A 143 2.85 21.15 -17.07
CA LEU A 143 1.45 20.70 -17.17
C LEU A 143 1.26 19.77 -18.36
N ASP A 144 1.75 20.14 -19.55
CA ASP A 144 1.66 19.32 -20.76
C ASP A 144 2.28 17.92 -20.55
N LYS A 145 3.48 17.87 -19.95
CA LYS A 145 4.17 16.59 -19.70
C LYS A 145 3.54 15.75 -18.59
N VAL A 146 2.95 16.38 -17.57
CA VAL A 146 2.22 15.68 -16.50
C VAL A 146 0.91 15.11 -17.05
N VAL A 147 0.20 15.85 -17.92
CA VAL A 147 -1.04 15.39 -18.57
C VAL A 147 -0.81 14.09 -19.35
N GLN A 148 0.33 13.95 -20.03
CA GLN A 148 0.69 12.70 -20.73
C GLN A 148 0.86 11.47 -19.82
N LYS A 149 0.97 11.67 -18.50
CA LYS A 149 1.08 10.60 -17.50
C LYS A 149 -0.22 10.40 -16.71
N VAL A 150 -1.27 11.18 -16.98
CA VAL A 150 -2.56 11.05 -16.28
C VAL A 150 -3.26 9.76 -16.64
N ASP A 151 -3.22 9.32 -17.90
CA ASP A 151 -3.91 8.11 -18.36
C ASP A 151 -3.50 6.84 -17.58
N PRO A 152 -2.21 6.48 -17.42
CA PRO A 152 -1.83 5.31 -16.65
C PRO A 152 -2.17 5.43 -15.15
N ILE A 153 -2.04 6.64 -14.57
CA ILE A 153 -2.44 6.90 -13.17
C ILE A 153 -3.96 6.71 -13.02
N ALA A 154 -4.76 7.19 -13.98
CA ALA A 154 -6.20 7.08 -13.98
C ALA A 154 -6.66 5.63 -14.14
N GLU A 155 -5.96 4.83 -14.95
CA GLU A 155 -6.22 3.40 -15.06
C GLU A 155 -6.02 2.69 -13.72
N ASP A 156 -4.89 2.90 -13.04
CA ASP A 156 -4.67 2.33 -11.70
C ASP A 156 -5.73 2.81 -10.69
N MET A 157 -6.13 4.08 -10.74
CA MET A 157 -7.20 4.60 -9.89
C MET A 157 -8.58 4.00 -10.17
N ASN A 158 -8.88 3.59 -11.41
CA ASN A 158 -10.13 2.92 -11.76
C ASN A 158 -10.18 1.47 -11.28
N GLN A 159 -9.02 0.82 -11.16
CA GLN A 159 -8.90 -0.55 -10.65
C GLN A 159 -8.89 -0.62 -9.10
N ALA A 160 -8.63 0.52 -8.45
CA ALA A 160 -8.59 0.68 -7.00
C ALA A 160 -9.97 0.67 -6.33
#